data_AF-A0A0G3IHD7-F1
#
_entry.id   AF-A0A0G3IHD7-F1
#
_cell.length_a   1.000
_cell.length_b   1.000
_cell.length_c   1.000
_cell.angle_alpha   90.00
_cell.angle_beta   90.00
_cell.angle_gamma   90.00
#
_symmetry.space_group_name_H-M   'P 1'
#
loop_
_entity.id
_entity.type
_entity.pdbx_description
1 polymer ?
#
loop_
_entity_poly.entity_id
_entity_poly.type
_entity_poly.pdbx_seq_one_letter_code
_entity_poly.pdbx_strand_id
1 'polypeptide(L)'
;MTYLSTWVREHRIAVATVGYVGYSAVMLRLDRQMQATGGPGIIPFELAGSAAKAEDIMARWGEDGMRSARRSMWLDFGYMTSYGILLALLVDRRRRRRGHPVWLSALAAGAVAGDAIEGVALLQVLDRRDVAVNAQRAQVAASIKFVIIAVALGYATYPGKITGQG
;
A
#
# COMPACT_ATOMS: atom_id res chain seq x y z
N MET A 1 -30.93 -7.60 10.23
CA MET A 1 -29.48 -7.79 9.97
C MET A 1 -29.16 -8.34 8.57
N THR A 2 -30.07 -9.07 7.90
CA THR A 2 -29.87 -9.69 6.58
C THR A 2 -29.70 -8.69 5.42
N TYR A 3 -30.43 -7.58 5.44
CA TYR A 3 -30.45 -6.56 4.37
C TYR A 3 -29.12 -5.80 4.19
N LEU A 4 -28.45 -5.50 5.31
CA LEU A 4 -27.13 -4.85 5.28
C LEU A 4 -26.08 -5.77 4.64
N SER A 5 -26.16 -7.08 4.92
CA SER A 5 -25.23 -8.07 4.39
C SER A 5 -25.37 -8.30 2.88
N THR A 6 -26.59 -8.26 2.35
CA THR A 6 -26.86 -8.41 0.91
C THR A 6 -26.42 -7.17 0.15
N TRP A 7 -26.74 -5.99 0.68
CA TRP A 7 -26.33 -4.71 0.07
C TRP A 7 -24.81 -4.57 0.00
N VAL A 8 -24.08 -4.90 1.08
CA VAL A 8 -22.60 -4.88 1.08
C VAL A 8 -22.04 -5.86 0.04
N ARG A 9 -22.65 -7.05 -0.12
CA ARG A 9 -22.22 -8.02 -1.14
C ARG A 9 -22.44 -7.53 -2.58
N GLU A 10 -23.47 -6.73 -2.82
CA GLU A 10 -23.73 -6.14 -4.13
C GLU A 10 -22.80 -4.94 -4.41
N HIS A 11 -22.46 -4.18 -3.38
CA HIS A 11 -21.69 -2.92 -3.49
C HIS A 11 -20.25 -3.03 -2.99
N ARG A 12 -19.66 -4.25 -2.98
CA ARG A 12 -18.34 -4.53 -2.36
C ARG A 12 -17.24 -3.59 -2.83
N ILE A 13 -17.19 -3.27 -4.13
CA ILE A 13 -16.18 -2.35 -4.68
C ILE A 13 -16.39 -0.94 -4.10
N ALA A 14 -17.61 -0.41 -4.11
CA ALA A 14 -17.90 0.91 -3.56
C ALA A 14 -17.56 1.00 -2.07
N VAL A 15 -17.93 -0.02 -1.29
CA VAL A 15 -17.60 -0.10 0.14
C VAL A 15 -16.08 -0.16 0.35
N ALA A 16 -15.36 -0.98 -0.42
CA ALA A 16 -13.90 -1.05 -0.36
C ALA A 16 -13.24 0.27 -0.78
N THR A 17 -13.78 0.96 -1.79
CA THR A 17 -13.32 2.28 -2.21
C THR A 17 -13.49 3.32 -1.11
N VAL A 18 -14.65 3.37 -0.44
CA VAL A 18 -14.86 4.29 0.69
C VAL A 18 -13.87 4.00 1.82
N GLY A 19 -13.69 2.72 2.18
CA GLY A 19 -12.71 2.31 3.18
C GLY A 19 -11.28 2.75 2.81
N TYR A 20 -10.85 2.46 1.58
CA TYR A 20 -9.55 2.86 1.05
C TYR A 20 -9.36 4.38 1.08
N VAL A 21 -10.32 5.16 0.56
CA VAL A 21 -10.24 6.63 0.54
C VAL A 21 -10.18 7.22 1.95
N GLY A 22 -10.97 6.69 2.89
CA GLY A 22 -10.92 7.12 4.29
C GLY A 22 -9.55 6.87 4.91
N TYR A 23 -8.98 5.69 4.69
CA TYR A 23 -7.63 5.33 5.11
C TYR A 23 -6.57 6.23 4.44
N SER A 24 -6.65 6.46 3.12
CA SER A 24 -5.76 7.38 2.39
C SER A 24 -5.79 8.79 2.97
N ALA A 25 -6.96 9.30 3.35
CA ALA A 25 -7.06 10.64 3.95
C ALA A 25 -6.32 10.73 5.29
N VAL A 26 -6.40 9.68 6.12
CA VAL A 26 -5.65 9.60 7.39
C VAL A 26 -4.15 9.52 7.13
N MET A 27 -3.72 8.66 6.21
CA MET A 27 -2.29 8.50 5.86
C MET A 27 -1.71 9.80 5.28
N LEU A 28 -2.44 10.48 4.38
CA LEU A 28 -2.04 11.77 3.82
C LEU A 28 -1.89 12.86 4.89
N ARG A 29 -2.69 12.83 5.95
CA ARG A 29 -2.53 13.76 7.07
C ARG A 29 -1.21 13.52 7.81
N LEU A 30 -0.84 12.27 8.06
CA LEU A 30 0.42 11.93 8.72
C LEU A 30 1.62 12.24 7.83
N ASP A 31 1.51 11.96 6.54
CA ASP A 31 2.52 12.31 5.55
C ASP A 31 2.78 13.83 5.50
N ARG A 32 1.73 14.65 5.51
CA ARG A 32 1.86 16.11 5.62
C ARG A 32 2.48 16.56 6.95
N GLN A 33 2.21 15.86 8.05
CA GLN A 33 2.86 16.16 9.33
C GLN A 33 4.37 15.88 9.29
N MET A 34 4.78 14.78 8.65
CA MET A 34 6.19 14.51 8.39
C MET A 34 6.82 15.62 7.54
N GLN A 35 6.17 16.00 6.45
CA GLN A 35 6.66 17.08 5.58
C GLN A 35 6.75 18.44 6.27
N ALA A 36 5.80 18.74 7.17
CA ALA A 36 5.79 20.00 7.92
C ALA A 36 7.00 20.17 8.86
N THR A 37 7.73 19.09 9.18
CA THR A 37 8.99 19.16 9.94
C THR A 37 10.21 19.53 9.10
N GLY A 38 10.06 19.61 7.76
CA GLY A 38 11.17 19.88 6.83
C GLY A 38 11.82 18.62 6.25
N GLY A 39 11.41 17.43 6.70
CA GLY A 39 11.75 16.14 6.07
C GLY A 39 10.82 15.78 4.89
N PRO A 40 11.10 14.69 4.16
CA PRO A 40 10.21 14.19 3.11
C PRO A 40 8.95 13.51 3.67
N GLY A 41 8.06 13.05 2.79
CA GLY A 41 6.98 12.12 3.16
C GLY A 41 7.48 10.69 3.42
N ILE A 42 6.55 9.76 3.60
CA ILE A 42 6.87 8.36 3.91
C ILE A 42 7.49 7.63 2.71
N ILE A 43 7.01 7.85 1.47
CA ILE A 43 7.49 7.12 0.28
C ILE A 43 9.02 7.24 0.06
N PRO A 44 9.65 8.43 0.17
CA PRO A 44 11.10 8.53 0.11
C PRO A 44 11.85 7.73 1.19
N PHE A 45 11.24 7.51 2.35
CA PHE A 45 11.80 6.67 3.41
C PHE A 45 11.70 5.18 3.08
N GLU A 46 10.57 4.73 2.53
CA GLU A 46 10.39 3.36 2.01
C GLU A 46 11.45 3.02 0.96
N LEU A 47 11.80 4.01 0.12
CA LEU A 47 12.76 3.86 -0.97
C LEU A 47 14.20 4.27 -0.60
N ALA A 48 14.48 4.56 0.68
CA ALA A 48 15.80 5.03 1.11
C ALA A 48 16.91 4.03 0.75
N GLY A 49 16.72 2.74 1.06
CA GLY A 49 17.60 1.65 0.63
C GLY A 49 19.01 1.62 1.24
N SER A 50 19.39 2.61 2.04
CA SER A 50 20.68 2.67 2.73
C SER A 50 20.55 3.38 4.07
N ALA A 51 21.49 3.09 4.98
CA ALA A 51 21.51 3.74 6.29
C ALA A 51 21.69 5.25 6.19
N ALA A 52 22.64 5.71 5.38
CA ALA A 52 22.88 7.15 5.21
C ALA A 52 21.63 7.93 4.77
N LYS A 53 20.86 7.39 3.81
CA LYS A 53 19.62 8.03 3.35
C LYS A 53 18.52 7.95 4.41
N ALA A 54 18.35 6.80 5.07
CA ALA A 54 17.34 6.65 6.10
C ALA A 54 17.62 7.56 7.31
N GLU A 55 18.87 7.68 7.73
CA GLU A 55 19.30 8.53 8.83
C GLU A 55 19.18 10.02 8.50
N ASP A 56 19.53 10.44 7.28
CA ASP A 56 19.29 11.82 6.82
C ASP A 56 17.80 12.19 6.90
N ILE A 57 16.93 11.30 6.42
CA ILE A 57 15.47 11.48 6.49
C ILE A 57 15.01 11.59 7.95
N MET A 58 15.43 10.66 8.81
CA MET A 58 15.07 10.67 10.24
C MET A 58 15.59 11.93 10.95
N ALA A 59 16.78 12.40 10.59
CA ALA A 59 17.35 13.63 11.15
C ALA A 59 16.52 14.85 10.75
N ARG A 60 16.10 14.95 9.48
CA ARG A 60 15.25 16.03 8.98
C ARG A 60 13.85 16.01 9.57
N TRP A 61 13.34 14.83 9.92
CA TRP A 61 12.05 14.70 10.60
C TRP A 61 12.07 15.18 12.05
N GLY A 62 13.23 15.12 12.70
CA GLY A 62 13.32 15.31 14.14
C GLY A 62 12.36 14.39 14.91
N GLU A 63 12.08 14.74 16.16
CA GLU A 63 11.24 13.92 17.02
C GLU A 63 9.78 13.88 16.53
N ASP A 64 9.24 15.04 16.13
CA ASP A 64 7.84 15.19 15.72
C ASP A 64 7.52 14.37 14.46
N GLY A 65 8.38 14.48 13.44
CA GLY A 65 8.20 13.74 12.18
C GLY A 65 8.40 12.25 12.39
N MET A 66 9.35 11.85 13.26
CA MET A 66 9.52 10.43 13.63
C MET A 66 8.29 9.85 14.35
N ARG A 67 7.62 10.62 15.23
CA ARG A 67 6.37 10.17 15.87
C ARG A 67 5.26 10.00 14.84
N SER A 68 5.14 10.90 13.87
CA SER A 68 4.16 10.77 12.78
C SER A 68 4.49 9.60 11.85
N ALA A 69 5.76 9.39 11.51
CA ALA A 69 6.22 8.23 10.73
C ALA A 69 5.88 6.91 11.43
N ARG A 70 6.16 6.77 12.73
CA ARG A 70 5.82 5.57 13.50
C ARG A 70 4.31 5.30 13.53
N ARG A 71 3.49 6.34 13.72
CA ARG A 71 2.02 6.20 13.65
C ARG A 71 1.57 5.77 12.25
N SER A 72 2.17 6.35 11.21
CA SER A 72 1.91 5.99 9.82
C SER A 72 2.19 4.52 9.59
N MET A 73 3.36 4.02 10.01
CA MET A 73 3.74 2.60 9.86
C MET A 73 2.76 1.63 10.55
N TRP A 74 2.26 1.96 11.74
CA TRP A 74 1.26 1.11 12.41
C TRP A 74 -0.11 1.14 11.72
N LEU A 75 -0.54 2.32 11.26
CA LEU A 75 -1.80 2.45 10.51
C LEU A 75 -1.72 1.83 9.12
N ASP A 76 -0.50 1.72 8.57
CA ASP A 76 -0.26 1.16 7.27
C ASP A 76 -0.69 -0.31 7.18
N PHE A 77 -0.65 -1.05 8.29
CA PHE A 77 -1.22 -2.41 8.33
C PHE A 77 -2.72 -2.46 7.99
N GLY A 78 -3.47 -1.45 8.43
CA GLY A 78 -4.87 -1.27 8.04
C GLY A 78 -5.00 -0.74 6.61
N TYR A 79 -4.13 0.21 6.23
CA TYR A 79 -4.09 0.78 4.88
C TYR A 79 -3.87 -0.29 3.82
N MET A 80 -2.87 -1.17 4.00
CA MET A 80 -2.55 -2.25 3.08
C MET A 80 -3.69 -3.25 2.91
N THR A 81 -4.40 -3.54 3.99
CA THR A 81 -5.59 -4.38 3.92
C THR A 81 -6.68 -3.71 3.09
N SER A 82 -6.89 -2.40 3.27
CA SER A 82 -7.92 -1.65 2.55
C SER A 82 -7.66 -1.59 1.04
N TYR A 83 -6.44 -1.22 0.61
CA TYR A 83 -6.12 -1.16 -0.81
C TYR A 83 -6.00 -2.57 -1.40
N GLY A 84 -5.49 -3.55 -0.64
CA GLY A 84 -5.35 -4.93 -1.09
C GLY A 84 -6.70 -5.57 -1.43
N ILE A 85 -7.72 -5.36 -0.58
CA ILE A 85 -9.09 -5.80 -0.85
C ILE A 85 -9.64 -5.11 -2.11
N LEU A 86 -9.49 -3.78 -2.21
CA LEU A 86 -9.97 -3.03 -3.36
C LEU A 86 -9.32 -3.52 -4.66
N LEU A 87 -7.99 -3.67 -4.65
CA LEU A 87 -7.21 -4.13 -5.80
C LEU A 87 -7.64 -5.55 -6.22
N ALA A 88 -7.81 -6.47 -5.27
CA ALA A 88 -8.29 -7.81 -5.53
C ALA A 88 -9.68 -7.82 -6.19
N LEU A 89 -10.61 -6.99 -5.71
CA LEU A 89 -11.96 -6.86 -6.26
C LEU A 89 -11.97 -6.27 -7.67
N LEU A 90 -11.16 -5.25 -7.92
CA LEU A 90 -11.03 -4.63 -9.26
C LEU A 90 -10.46 -5.63 -10.27
N VAL A 91 -9.40 -6.34 -9.90
CA VAL A 91 -8.82 -7.39 -10.74
C VAL A 91 -9.80 -8.55 -10.93
N ASP A 92 -10.50 -8.99 -9.88
CA ASP A 92 -11.51 -10.07 -9.95
C ASP A 92 -12.64 -9.74 -10.94
N ARG A 93 -13.17 -8.51 -10.85
CA ARG A 93 -14.18 -8.02 -11.79
C ARG A 93 -13.66 -8.03 -13.23
N ARG A 94 -12.42 -7.60 -13.47
CA ARG A 94 -11.85 -7.55 -14.81
C ARG A 94 -11.57 -8.95 -15.36
N ARG A 95 -11.00 -9.85 -14.57
CA ARG A 95 -10.71 -11.22 -15.03
C ARG A 95 -11.98 -12.00 -15.37
N ARG A 96 -13.07 -11.85 -14.60
CA ARG A 96 -14.34 -12.53 -14.86
C ARG A 96 -14.92 -12.09 -16.21
N ARG A 97 -14.84 -10.80 -16.53
CA ARG A 97 -15.28 -10.25 -17.82
C ARG A 97 -14.45 -10.74 -19.00
N ARG A 98 -13.20 -11.15 -18.78
CA ARG A 98 -12.29 -11.64 -19.83
C ARG A 98 -12.14 -13.16 -19.86
N GLY A 99 -12.74 -13.90 -18.93
CA GLY A 99 -12.49 -15.34 -18.78
C GLY A 99 -11.05 -15.69 -18.33
N HIS A 100 -10.36 -14.76 -17.67
CA HIS A 100 -8.97 -14.94 -17.23
C HIS A 100 -8.87 -15.69 -15.88
N PRO A 101 -7.72 -16.33 -15.60
CA PRO A 101 -7.55 -17.19 -14.42
C PRO A 101 -7.64 -16.44 -13.09
N VAL A 102 -8.04 -17.17 -12.04
CA VAL A 102 -8.27 -16.64 -10.69
C VAL A 102 -7.01 -16.10 -10.00
N TRP A 103 -5.84 -16.64 -10.34
CA TRP A 103 -4.57 -16.25 -9.71
C TRP A 103 -4.22 -14.76 -9.92
N LEU A 104 -4.77 -14.12 -10.95
CA LEU A 104 -4.55 -12.68 -11.18
C LEU A 104 -5.01 -11.84 -9.99
N SER A 105 -6.15 -12.19 -9.37
CA SER A 105 -6.63 -11.48 -8.18
C SER A 105 -5.73 -11.73 -6.95
N ALA A 106 -4.98 -12.83 -6.93
CA ALA A 106 -4.03 -13.14 -5.86
C ALA A 106 -2.77 -12.25 -5.91
N LEU A 107 -2.50 -11.55 -7.01
CA LEU A 107 -1.42 -10.55 -7.08
C LEU A 107 -1.60 -9.48 -5.99
N ALA A 108 -2.83 -9.12 -5.64
CA ALA A 108 -3.10 -8.17 -4.56
C ALA A 108 -2.55 -8.67 -3.21
N ALA A 109 -2.60 -9.99 -2.94
CA ALA A 109 -2.01 -10.57 -1.72
C ALA A 109 -0.47 -10.44 -1.74
N GLY A 110 0.16 -10.57 -2.91
CA GLY A 110 1.60 -10.33 -3.06
C GLY A 110 2.00 -8.88 -2.74
N ALA A 111 1.21 -7.90 -3.19
CA ALA A 111 1.43 -6.50 -2.85
C ALA A 111 1.30 -6.25 -1.33
N VAL A 112 0.26 -6.81 -0.69
CA VAL A 112 0.06 -6.71 0.77
C VAL A 112 1.19 -7.39 1.55
N ALA A 113 1.65 -8.55 1.11
CA ALA A 113 2.77 -9.24 1.74
C ALA A 113 4.08 -8.42 1.63
N GLY A 114 4.33 -7.82 0.47
CA GLY A 114 5.45 -6.89 0.28
C GLY A 114 5.36 -5.70 1.25
N ASP A 115 4.17 -5.11 1.38
CA ASP A 115 3.94 -3.99 2.29
C ASP A 115 4.17 -4.35 3.77
N ALA A 116 3.70 -5.53 4.19
CA ALA A 116 3.92 -6.01 5.55
C ALA A 116 5.42 -6.18 5.87
N ILE A 117 6.19 -6.74 4.92
CA ILE A 117 7.65 -6.92 5.07
C ILE A 117 8.34 -5.57 5.17
N GLU A 118 7.96 -4.63 4.30
CA GLU A 118 8.45 -3.26 4.30
C GLU A 118 8.16 -2.55 5.61
N GLY A 119 6.89 -2.51 6.05
CA GLY A 119 6.48 -1.83 7.27
C GLY A 119 7.19 -2.36 8.51
N VAL A 120 7.39 -3.69 8.61
CA VAL A 120 8.19 -4.28 9.69
C VAL A 120 9.66 -3.84 9.62
N ALA A 121 10.26 -3.84 8.42
CA ALA A 121 11.64 -3.41 8.25
C ALA A 121 11.82 -1.91 8.58
N LEU A 122 10.90 -1.05 8.14
CA LEU A 122 10.94 0.38 8.45
C LEU A 122 10.70 0.68 9.93
N LEU A 123 9.86 -0.09 10.63
CA LEU A 123 9.75 -0.01 12.08
C LEU A 123 11.09 -0.31 12.76
N GLN A 124 11.85 -1.30 12.27
CA GLN A 124 13.19 -1.58 12.77
C GLN A 124 14.19 -0.45 12.47
N VAL A 125 14.09 0.18 11.29
CA VAL A 125 14.88 1.39 10.95
C VAL A 125 14.56 2.53 11.92
N LEU A 126 13.29 2.80 12.20
CA LEU A 126 12.85 3.82 13.17
C LEU A 126 13.30 3.51 14.60
N ASP A 127 13.47 2.23 14.94
CA ASP A 127 14.07 1.76 16.20
C ASP A 127 15.62 1.77 16.18
N ARG A 128 16.23 2.24 15.08
CA ARG A 128 17.69 2.24 14.83
C ARG A 128 18.34 0.86 14.93
N ARG A 129 17.62 -0.19 14.54
CA ARG A 129 18.11 -1.58 14.52
C ARG A 129 18.53 -1.98 13.12
N ASP A 130 19.77 -2.43 12.97
CA ASP A 130 20.34 -2.93 11.71
C ASP A 130 19.96 -2.07 10.50
N VAL A 131 20.10 -0.75 10.66
CA VAL A 131 19.50 0.27 9.78
C VAL A 131 19.80 0.01 8.30
N ALA A 132 21.04 -0.31 7.95
CA ALA A 132 21.42 -0.59 6.56
C ALA A 132 20.67 -1.80 5.97
N VAL A 133 20.62 -2.90 6.72
CA VAL A 133 19.97 -4.16 6.29
C VAL A 133 18.46 -3.95 6.16
N ASN A 134 17.85 -3.30 7.14
CA ASN A 134 16.41 -3.09 7.15
C ASN A 134 15.96 -2.03 6.14
N ALA A 135 16.73 -0.95 5.92
CA ALA A 135 16.44 0.00 4.85
C ALA A 135 16.51 -0.66 3.46
N GLN A 136 17.47 -1.56 3.24
CA GLN A 136 17.57 -2.32 1.99
C GLN A 136 16.38 -3.29 1.83
N ARG A 137 16.03 -4.04 2.88
CA ARG A 137 14.87 -4.94 2.88
C ARG A 137 13.57 -4.19 2.58
N ALA A 138 13.37 -3.04 3.23
CA ALA A 138 12.22 -2.18 2.99
C ALA A 138 12.16 -1.73 1.52
N GLN A 139 13.26 -1.20 0.98
CA GLN A 139 13.31 -0.73 -0.40
C GLN A 139 12.99 -1.84 -1.42
N VAL A 140 13.55 -3.04 -1.22
CA VAL A 140 13.29 -4.18 -2.12
C VAL A 140 11.81 -4.58 -2.05
N ALA A 141 11.26 -4.69 -0.84
CA ALA A 141 9.86 -5.04 -0.63
C ALA A 141 8.90 -3.99 -1.22
N ALA A 142 9.14 -2.71 -0.93
CA ALA A 142 8.39 -1.58 -1.48
C ALA A 142 8.45 -1.56 -3.02
N SER A 143 9.63 -1.75 -3.61
CA SER A 143 9.79 -1.76 -5.07
C SER A 143 8.97 -2.89 -5.72
N ILE A 144 9.03 -4.10 -5.16
CA ILE A 144 8.23 -5.25 -5.64
C ILE A 144 6.74 -4.95 -5.48
N LYS A 145 6.32 -4.42 -4.32
CA LYS A 145 4.93 -4.01 -4.04
C LYS A 145 4.44 -3.02 -5.10
N PHE A 146 5.18 -1.95 -5.36
CA PHE A 146 4.78 -0.92 -6.34
C PHE A 146 4.65 -1.49 -7.76
N VAL A 147 5.56 -2.38 -8.18
CA VAL A 147 5.45 -3.06 -9.48
C VAL A 147 4.19 -3.91 -9.54
N ILE A 148 3.89 -4.71 -8.51
CA ILE A 148 2.69 -5.54 -8.46
C ILE A 148 1.43 -4.66 -8.53
N ILE A 149 1.37 -3.59 -7.74
CA ILE A 149 0.24 -2.65 -7.74
C ILE A 149 0.05 -2.03 -9.12
N ALA A 150 1.14 -1.55 -9.75
CA ALA A 150 1.08 -0.94 -11.07
C ALA A 150 0.57 -1.93 -12.14
N VAL A 151 1.07 -3.17 -12.15
CA VAL A 151 0.64 -4.22 -13.07
C VAL A 151 -0.84 -4.58 -12.84
N ALA A 152 -1.25 -4.76 -11.58
CA ALA A 152 -2.62 -5.12 -11.24
C ALA A 152 -3.62 -4.00 -11.60
N LEU A 153 -3.28 -2.74 -11.34
CA LEU A 153 -4.09 -1.59 -11.72
C LEU A 153 -4.15 -1.44 -13.25
N GLY A 154 -3.01 -1.55 -13.93
CA GLY A 154 -2.94 -1.53 -15.38
C GLY A 154 -3.81 -2.62 -16.00
N TYR A 155 -3.76 -3.84 -15.48
CA TYR A 155 -4.65 -4.92 -15.90
C TYR A 155 -6.13 -4.59 -15.70
N ALA A 156 -6.49 -4.06 -14.51
CA ALA A 156 -7.87 -3.76 -14.13
C ALA A 156 -8.50 -2.65 -14.99
N THR A 157 -7.72 -1.64 -15.39
CA THR A 157 -8.19 -0.47 -16.14
C THR A 157 -8.00 -0.58 -17.65
N TYR A 158 -7.06 -1.41 -18.13
CA TYR A 158 -6.72 -1.50 -19.56
C TYR A 158 -7.96 -1.86 -20.42
N PRO A 159 -8.34 -1.01 -21.40
CA PRO A 159 -9.62 -1.12 -22.12
C PRO A 159 -9.71 -2.29 -23.11
N GLY A 160 -8.63 -3.07 -23.31
CA GLY A 160 -8.53 -4.12 -24.34
C GLY A 160 -9.77 -5.02 -24.49
N LYS A 161 -9.99 -5.45 -25.76
CA LYS A 161 -11.19 -6.11 -26.28
C LYS A 161 -11.67 -7.27 -25.40
N ILE A 162 -12.98 -7.36 -25.24
CA ILE A 162 -13.66 -8.48 -24.58
C ILE A 162 -13.72 -9.60 -25.62
N THR A 163 -13.05 -10.72 -25.35
CA THR A 163 -13.15 -11.92 -26.20
C THR A 163 -14.58 -12.47 -26.04
N GLY A 164 -15.41 -12.38 -27.07
CA GLY A 164 -16.78 -12.93 -27.04
C GLY A 164 -17.89 -12.10 -27.72
N GLN A 165 -17.59 -11.32 -28.76
CA GLN A 165 -18.61 -10.90 -29.74
C GLN A 165 -18.13 -11.29 -31.14
N GLY A 166 -18.62 -12.45 -31.59
CA GLY A 166 -18.49 -13.04 -32.91
C GLY A 166 -19.59 -14.08 -33.02
#